data_AF-A0A167U881-F1
#
_entry.id   AF-A0A167U881-F1
#
_cell.length_a   1.000
_cell.length_b   1.000
_cell.length_c   1.000
_cell.angle_alpha   90.00
_cell.angle_beta   90.00
_cell.angle_gamma   90.00
#
_symmetry.space_group_name_H-M   'P 1'
#
loop_
_entity.id
_entity.type
_entity.pdbx_description
1 polymer ?
#
loop_
_entity_poly.entity_id
_entity_poly.type
_entity_poly.pdbx_seq_one_letter_code
_entity_poly.pdbx_strand_id
1 'polypeptide(L)'
;MMKLFTFAKKAGTAMTKYNSKLPSYMRITKLTESAAIGCMYIEPNGVVGYHEAPVPQLFLVVQGEGWVTGADRKKVFVKSGEAVF
;
A
#
# COMPACT_ATOMS: atom_id res chain seq x y z
N MET A 1 -9.12 -21.90 -11.94
CA MET A 1 -7.72 -22.36 -11.82
C MET A 1 -7.01 -21.55 -10.75
N MET A 2 -6.14 -22.20 -9.97
CA MET A 2 -5.28 -21.55 -8.97
C MET A 2 -4.10 -20.84 -9.66
N LYS A 3 -3.70 -19.67 -9.16
CA LYS A 3 -2.50 -18.94 -9.61
C LYS A 3 -1.63 -18.60 -8.39
N LEU A 4 -0.34 -18.86 -8.50
CA LEU A 4 0.64 -18.50 -7.47
C LEU A 4 1.21 -17.12 -7.77
N PHE A 5 1.25 -16.25 -6.76
CA PHE A 5 1.85 -14.93 -6.86
C PHE A 5 2.91 -14.76 -5.78
N THR A 6 3.98 -14.03 -6.10
CA THR A 6 4.94 -13.55 -5.10
C THR A 6 4.72 -12.07 -4.88
N PHE A 7 4.95 -11.62 -3.66
CA PHE A 7 5.01 -10.20 -3.34
C PHE A 7 6.34 -9.81 -2.72
N ALA A 8 7.41 -10.52 -3.03
CA ALA A 8 8.75 -10.19 -2.57
C ALA A 8 9.18 -8.78 -3.04
N LYS A 9 9.83 -8.02 -2.15
CA LYS A 9 10.30 -6.63 -2.38
C LYS A 9 11.01 -6.40 -3.72
N LYS A 10 11.82 -7.37 -4.16
CA LYS A 10 12.57 -7.33 -5.42
C LYS A 10 11.71 -7.33 -6.70
N ALA A 11 10.43 -7.67 -6.58
CA ALA A 11 9.50 -7.73 -7.72
C ALA A 11 8.73 -6.40 -7.94
N GLY A 12 8.85 -5.43 -7.03
CA GLY A 12 8.21 -4.12 -7.19
C GLY A 12 9.09 -3.10 -7.88
N THR A 13 8.44 -2.05 -8.39
CA THR A 13 9.10 -0.89 -9.02
C THR A 13 8.98 0.33 -8.11
N ALA A 14 9.96 1.24 -8.18
CA ALA A 14 9.92 2.48 -7.42
C ALA A 14 8.78 3.38 -7.92
N MET A 15 8.07 4.04 -6.99
CA MET A 15 6.97 4.94 -7.30
C MET A 15 7.21 6.33 -6.71
N THR A 16 7.23 7.34 -7.58
CA THR A 16 7.47 8.76 -7.24
C THR A 16 6.20 9.63 -7.33
N LYS A 17 5.07 9.07 -7.76
CA LYS A 17 3.81 9.81 -7.94
C LYS A 17 3.27 10.37 -6.61
N TYR A 18 2.59 11.51 -6.65
CA TYR A 18 1.96 12.18 -5.49
C TYR A 18 2.95 12.61 -4.38
N ASN A 19 4.22 12.89 -4.71
CA ASN A 19 5.30 13.09 -3.73
C ASN A 19 5.54 11.88 -2.82
N SER A 20 5.19 10.68 -3.30
CA SER A 20 5.50 9.45 -2.60
C SER A 20 7.01 9.20 -2.62
N LYS A 21 7.56 8.81 -1.47
CA LYS A 21 8.89 8.23 -1.33
C LYS A 21 8.70 6.73 -1.11
N LEU A 22 8.29 6.03 -2.18
CA LEU A 22 8.02 4.60 -2.15
C LEU A 22 9.03 3.86 -3.01
N PRO A 23 9.99 3.17 -2.40
CA PRO A 23 11.01 2.46 -3.15
C PRO A 23 10.46 1.23 -3.87
N SER A 24 9.30 0.68 -3.47
CA SER A 24 8.73 -0.50 -4.13
C SER A 24 7.21 -0.59 -3.96
N TYR A 25 6.49 -0.50 -5.08
CA TYR A 25 5.08 -0.90 -5.22
C TYR A 25 4.97 -1.95 -6.31
N MET A 26 4.08 -2.93 -6.11
CA MET A 26 3.82 -4.00 -7.06
C MET A 26 2.33 -4.30 -7.11
N ARG A 27 1.75 -4.34 -8.31
CA ARG A 27 0.40 -4.87 -8.52
C ARG A 27 0.49 -6.40 -8.57
N ILE A 28 -0.09 -7.08 -7.58
CA ILE A 28 -0.17 -8.54 -7.51
C ILE A 28 -1.13 -9.06 -8.57
N THR A 29 -2.35 -8.50 -8.61
CA THR A 29 -3.36 -8.90 -9.60
C THR A 29 -4.44 -7.83 -9.76
N LYS A 30 -5.12 -7.83 -10.90
CA LYS A 30 -6.34 -7.05 -11.16
C LYS A 30 -7.50 -8.04 -11.22
N LEU A 31 -8.48 -7.86 -10.33
CA LEU A 31 -9.66 -8.73 -10.24
C LEU A 31 -10.77 -8.21 -11.15
N THR A 32 -11.00 -6.90 -11.14
CA THR A 32 -11.97 -6.18 -11.97
C THR A 32 -11.41 -4.81 -12.36
N GLU A 33 -12.16 -4.00 -13.11
CA GLU A 33 -11.79 -2.60 -13.38
C GLU A 33 -11.65 -1.74 -12.11
N SER A 34 -12.44 -2.03 -11.07
CA SER A 34 -12.47 -1.29 -9.81
C SER A 34 -11.75 -1.97 -8.65
N ALA A 35 -11.28 -3.22 -8.82
CA ALA A 35 -10.63 -3.99 -7.77
C ALA A 35 -9.28 -4.55 -8.22
N ALA A 36 -8.22 -4.13 -7.54
CA ALA A 36 -6.87 -4.64 -7.72
C ALA A 36 -6.20 -4.89 -6.36
N ILE A 37 -5.29 -5.86 -6.33
CA ILE A 37 -4.47 -6.16 -5.16
C ILE A 37 -3.05 -5.69 -5.48
N GLY A 38 -2.50 -4.87 -4.59
CA GLY A 38 -1.10 -4.43 -4.65
C GLY A 38 -0.39 -4.70 -3.33
N CYS A 39 0.94 -4.71 -3.38
CA CYS A 39 1.81 -4.77 -2.22
C CYS A 39 2.82 -3.63 -2.33
N MET A 40 3.16 -3.03 -1.19
CA MET A 40 4.18 -1.99 -1.10
C MET A 40 5.14 -2.28 0.03
N TYR A 41 6.41 -1.95 -0.21
CA TYR A 41 7.44 -1.89 0.81
C TYR A 41 7.81 -0.44 1.04
N ILE A 42 7.61 0.00 2.27
CA ILE A 42 7.89 1.35 2.72
C ILE A 42 9.11 1.28 3.62
N GLU A 43 10.19 1.93 3.21
CA GLU A 43 11.41 2.05 4.01
C GLU A 43 11.21 3.07 5.15
N PRO A 44 12.08 3.08 6.18
CA PRO A 44 12.11 4.15 7.16
C PRO A 44 12.13 5.54 6.49
N ASN A 45 11.29 6.45 6.98
CA ASN A 45 11.05 7.78 6.39
C ASN A 45 10.38 7.78 4.99
N GLY A 46 9.99 6.62 4.48
CA GLY A 46 9.15 6.48 3.30
C GLY A 46 7.73 7.00 3.57
N VAL A 47 7.12 7.58 2.54
CA VAL A 47 5.77 8.17 2.64
C VAL A 47 5.00 7.83 1.37
N VAL A 48 3.77 7.34 1.52
CA VAL A 48 2.78 7.35 0.44
C VAL A 48 2.16 8.74 0.40
N GLY A 49 2.26 9.41 -0.74
CA GLY A 49 1.69 10.74 -0.91
C GLY A 49 0.19 10.77 -0.63
N TYR A 50 -0.27 11.78 0.12
CA TYR A 50 -1.69 11.96 0.38
C TYR A 50 -2.45 12.29 -0.91
N HIS A 51 -3.46 11.49 -1.24
CA HIS A 51 -4.37 11.75 -2.34
C HIS A 51 -5.71 11.05 -2.06
N GLU A 52 -6.78 11.58 -2.63
CA GLU A 52 -8.08 10.93 -2.58
C GLU A 52 -8.03 9.64 -3.43
N ALA A 53 -8.45 8.54 -2.82
CA ALA A 53 -8.55 7.26 -3.50
C ALA A 53 -9.76 7.26 -4.45
N PRO A 54 -9.61 6.85 -5.72
CA PRO A 54 -10.72 6.85 -6.67
C PRO A 54 -11.75 5.73 -6.40
N VAL A 55 -11.43 4.79 -5.51
CA VAL A 55 -12.26 3.65 -5.11
C VAL A 55 -12.02 3.35 -3.62
N PRO A 56 -12.92 2.64 -2.91
CA PRO A 56 -12.65 2.16 -1.56
C PRO A 56 -11.38 1.30 -1.50
N GLN A 57 -10.59 1.43 -0.43
CA GLN A 57 -9.30 0.74 -0.29
C GLN A 57 -9.20 0.08 1.08
N LEU A 58 -8.88 -1.22 1.11
CA LEU A 58 -8.45 -1.90 2.34
C LEU A 58 -6.93 -1.95 2.36
N PHE A 59 -6.31 -1.37 3.39
CA PHE A 59 -4.88 -1.39 3.62
C PHE A 59 -4.53 -2.34 4.76
N LEU A 60 -3.78 -3.41 4.45
CA LEU A 60 -3.36 -4.42 5.43
C LEU A 60 -1.87 -4.25 5.74
N VAL A 61 -1.53 -4.19 7.02
CA VAL A 61 -0.13 -4.18 7.46
C VAL A 61 0.34 -5.62 7.66
N VAL A 62 1.07 -6.13 6.67
CA VAL A 62 1.59 -7.51 6.71
C VAL A 62 2.81 -7.62 7.63
N GLN A 63 3.71 -6.63 7.59
CA GLN A 63 4.93 -6.58 8.39
C GLN A 63 5.33 -5.13 8.69
N GLY A 64 5.91 -4.91 9.86
CA GLY A 64 6.37 -3.60 10.34
C GLY A 64 5.27 -2.80 11.04
N GLU A 65 5.49 -1.50 11.13
CA GLU A 65 4.61 -0.52 11.75
C GLU A 65 4.79 0.86 11.11
N GLY A 66 3.82 1.74 11.32
CA GLY A 66 3.85 3.09 10.79
C GLY A 66 2.60 3.86 11.21
N TRP A 67 2.21 4.83 10.39
CA TRP A 67 1.01 5.62 10.61
C TRP A 67 0.25 5.81 9.29
N VAL A 68 -1.06 5.90 9.38
CA VAL A 68 -1.96 6.26 8.28
C VAL A 68 -2.71 7.54 8.63
N THR A 69 -3.33 8.16 7.63
CA THR A 69 -4.15 9.37 7.84
C THR A 69 -5.25 9.46 6.79
N GLY A 70 -6.39 10.04 7.18
CA GLY A 70 -7.55 10.26 6.31
C GLY A 70 -7.87 11.75 6.13
N ALA A 71 -9.15 12.04 5.84
CA ALA A 71 -9.63 13.40 5.58
C ALA A 71 -9.37 14.38 6.74
N ASP A 72 -9.40 13.90 7.99
CA ASP A 72 -9.17 14.70 9.19
C ASP A 72 -7.69 14.98 9.48
N ARG A 73 -6.78 14.41 8.66
CA ARG A 73 -5.32 14.55 8.76
C ARG A 73 -4.73 14.06 10.09
N LYS A 74 -5.48 13.32 10.90
CA LYS A 74 -4.97 12.72 12.13
C LYS A 74 -4.13 11.49 11.77
N LYS A 75 -3.02 11.34 12.47
CA LYS A 75 -2.16 10.16 12.33
C LYS A 75 -2.67 9.08 13.27
N VAL A 76 -2.97 7.93 12.70
CA VAL A 76 -3.33 6.71 13.43
C VAL A 76 -2.19 5.72 13.26
N PHE A 77 -1.61 5.27 14.37
CA PHE A 77 -0.56 4.26 14.34
C PHE A 77 -1.16 2.91 14.00
N VAL A 78 -0.45 2.17 13.15
CA VAL A 78 -0.82 0.82 12.73
C VAL A 78 0.40 -0.08 12.69
N LYS A 79 0.21 -1.37 12.96
CA LYS A 79 1.28 -2.38 12.97
C LYS A 79 0.82 -3.70 12.36
N SER A 80 1.76 -4.62 12.24
CA SER A 80 1.56 -5.95 11.67
C SER A 80 0.33 -6.65 12.25
N GLY A 81 -0.55 -7.15 11.37
CA GLY A 81 -1.81 -7.81 11.73
C GLY A 81 -3.01 -6.86 11.80
N GLU A 82 -2.82 -5.55 11.65
CA GLU A 82 -3.91 -4.56 11.61
C GLU A 82 -4.24 -4.16 10.17
N ALA A 83 -5.48 -3.66 9.98
CA ALA A 83 -5.97 -3.19 8.70
C ALA A 83 -6.82 -1.93 8.86
N VAL A 84 -6.85 -1.10 7.81
CA VAL A 84 -7.61 0.16 7.76
C VAL A 84 -8.38 0.23 6.44
N PHE A 85 -9.60 0.75 6.49
CA PHE A 85 -10.50 0.92 5.36
C PHE A 85 -11.09 2.34 5.37
#